data_AF-A0A956VUK3-F1
#
_entry.id   AF-A0A956VUK3-F1
#
_cell.length_a   1.000
_cell.length_b   1.000
_cell.length_c   1.000
_cell.angle_alpha   90.00
_cell.angle_beta   90.00
_cell.angle_gamma   90.00
#
_symmetry.space_group_name_H-M   'P 1'
#
loop_
_entity.id
_entity.type
_entity.pdbx_description
1 polymer ?
#
loop_
_entity_poly.entity_id
_entity_poly.type
_entity_poly.pdbx_seq_one_letter_code
_entity_poly.pdbx_strand_id
1 'polypeptide(L)' 'MAAPARLSDDEITKALTHLHGWERENDSIVRSFEFADFTEAFGFLARVAILQEKADHHAETWGVYNKVRLTLNTH' A
#
# COMPACT_ATOMS: atom_id res chain seq x y z
N MET A 1 11.94 -12.23 -14.23
CA MET A 1 13.01 -11.51 -13.47
C MET A 1 13.16 -12.23 -12.14
N ALA A 2 14.34 -12.22 -11.52
CA ALA A 2 14.50 -12.78 -10.17
C ALA A 2 13.72 -11.92 -9.17
N ALA A 3 13.08 -12.55 -8.17
CA ALA A 3 12.38 -11.83 -7.11
C ALA A 3 13.38 -10.91 -6.37
N PRO A 4 12.98 -9.68 -6.01
CA PRO A 4 13.86 -8.78 -5.26
C PRO A 4 14.20 -9.39 -3.89
N ALA A 5 15.40 -9.08 -3.40
CA ALA A 5 15.79 -9.49 -2.06
C ALA A 5 14.90 -8.80 -1.02
N ARG A 6 14.48 -9.57 0.00
CA ARG A 6 13.71 -9.05 1.12
C ARG A 6 14.54 -8.02 1.90
N LEU A 7 13.94 -6.89 2.22
CA LEU A 7 14.53 -5.87 3.07
C LEU A 7 14.72 -6.39 4.51
N SER A 8 15.81 -5.99 5.14
CA SER A 8 16.07 -6.23 6.56
C SER A 8 15.15 -5.39 7.45
N ASP A 9 15.03 -5.77 8.73
CA ASP A 9 14.21 -5.03 9.70
C ASP A 9 14.69 -3.59 9.89
N ASP A 10 15.99 -3.34 9.82
CA ASP A 10 16.59 -2.00 9.92
C ASP A 10 16.27 -1.15 8.69
N GLU A 11 16.34 -1.74 7.49
CA GLU A 11 15.95 -1.06 6.24
C GLU A 11 14.47 -0.68 6.24
N ILE A 12 13.60 -1.59 6.70
CA ILE A 12 12.16 -1.34 6.83
C ILE A 12 11.92 -0.20 7.84
N THR A 13 12.51 -0.30 9.04
CA THR A 13 12.36 0.73 10.09
C THR A 13 12.79 2.10 9.60
N LYS A 14 13.94 2.17 8.91
CA LYS A 14 14.46 3.42 8.35
C LYS A 14 13.54 3.98 7.27
N ALA A 15 13.07 3.15 6.34
CA ALA A 15 12.15 3.58 5.28
C ALA A 15 10.83 4.12 5.84
N LEU A 16 10.27 3.45 6.85
CA LEU A 16 9.00 3.85 7.48
C LEU A 16 9.07 5.26 8.12
N THR A 17 10.25 5.73 8.54
CA THR A 17 10.40 7.11 9.05
C THR A 17 10.05 8.18 8.01
N HIS A 18 10.10 7.84 6.73
CA HIS A 18 9.78 8.74 5.61
C HIS A 18 8.42 8.42 4.94
N LEU A 19 7.79 7.31 5.32
CA LEU A 19 6.52 6.84 4.75
C LEU A 19 5.37 7.14 5.73
N HIS A 20 5.05 8.42 5.91
CA HIS A 20 4.02 8.85 6.86
C HIS A 20 2.68 8.13 6.66
N GLY A 21 2.14 7.59 7.76
CA GLY A 21 0.89 6.83 7.80
C GLY A 21 0.99 5.39 7.32
N TRP A 22 2.18 4.93 6.88
CA TRP A 22 2.44 3.51 6.68
C TRP A 22 2.96 2.88 7.97
N GLU A 23 2.51 1.67 8.24
CA GLU A 23 2.91 0.89 9.40
C GLU A 23 3.32 -0.51 8.95
N ARG A 24 4.19 -1.16 9.72
CA ARG A 24 4.55 -2.56 9.48
C ARG A 24 3.53 -3.47 10.14
N GLU A 25 3.02 -4.43 9.39
CA GLU A 25 2.25 -5.57 9.90
C GLU A 25 2.87 -6.87 9.38
N ASN A 26 3.55 -7.61 10.26
CA ASN A 26 4.28 -8.84 9.93
C ASN A 26 5.31 -8.60 8.79
N ASP A 27 5.03 -9.19 7.63
CA ASP A 27 5.85 -9.17 6.43
C ASP A 27 5.37 -8.15 5.40
N SER A 28 4.38 -7.35 5.75
CA SER A 28 3.77 -6.34 4.89
C SER A 28 3.89 -4.94 5.51
N ILE A 29 3.69 -3.93 4.69
CA ILE A 29 3.36 -2.59 5.16
C ILE A 29 1.91 -2.26 4.81
N VAL A 30 1.24 -1.54 5.69
CA VAL A 30 -0.17 -1.21 5.56
C VAL A 30 -0.40 0.27 5.70
N ARG A 31 -1.43 0.78 5.02
CA ARG A 31 -1.93 2.12 5.24
C ARG A 31 -3.43 2.19 5.01
N SER A 32 -4.11 2.86 5.93
CA SER A 32 -5.54 3.14 5.86
C SER A 32 -5.79 4.59 5.47
N PHE A 33 -6.77 4.81 4.61
CA PHE A 33 -7.23 6.09 4.12
C PHE A 33 -8.73 6.22 4.37
N GLU A 34 -9.16 7.41 4.77
CA GLU A 34 -10.57 7.76 4.94
C GLU A 34 -10.87 9.03 4.14
N PHE A 35 -11.96 9.00 3.37
CA PHE A 35 -12.37 10.04 2.42
C PHE A 35 -13.73 10.62 2.81
N ALA A 36 -14.20 11.66 2.12
CA ALA A 36 -15.52 12.24 2.41
C ALA A 36 -16.67 11.29 2.03
N ASP A 37 -16.53 10.56 0.92
CA ASP A 37 -17.54 9.64 0.41
C ASP A 37 -16.94 8.49 -0.41
N PHE A 38 -17.81 7.61 -0.93
CA PHE A 38 -17.41 6.49 -1.77
C PHE A 38 -16.81 6.90 -3.12
N THR A 39 -17.28 8.00 -3.71
CA THR A 39 -16.80 8.45 -5.03
C THR A 39 -15.36 8.91 -4.94
N GLU A 40 -15.02 9.65 -3.89
CA GLU A 40 -13.66 10.09 -3.61
C GLU A 40 -12.73 8.88 -3.33
N ALA A 41 -13.17 7.94 -2.48
CA ALA A 41 -12.43 6.73 -2.16
C ALA A 41 -12.15 5.86 -3.41
N PHE A 42 -13.16 5.66 -4.26
CA PHE A 42 -13.00 4.89 -5.49
C PHE A 42 -12.13 5.62 -6.51
N GLY A 43 -12.25 6.95 -6.62
CA GLY A 43 -11.40 7.76 -7.48
C GLY A 43 -9.91 7.70 -7.07
N PHE A 44 -9.63 7.70 -5.77
CA PHE A 44 -8.30 7.43 -5.24
C PHE A 44 -7.82 6.03 -5.65
N LEU A 45 -8.64 4.99 -5.40
CA LEU A 45 -8.27 3.61 -5.70
C LEU A 45 -8.01 3.37 -7.19
N ALA A 46 -8.80 3.99 -8.08
CA ALA A 46 -8.60 3.90 -9.52
C ALA A 46 -7.23 4.46 -9.96
N ARG A 47 -6.76 5.56 -9.34
CA ARG A 47 -5.42 6.10 -9.60
C ARG A 47 -4.32 5.19 -9.08
N VAL A 48 -4.50 4.59 -7.90
CA VAL A 48 -3.58 3.60 -7.34
C VAL A 48 -3.47 2.39 -8.27
N ALA A 49 -4.59 1.89 -8.82
CA ALA A 49 -4.60 0.75 -9.74
C ALA A 49 -3.72 0.98 -10.98
N ILE A 50 -3.76 2.19 -11.57
CA ILE A 50 -2.91 2.55 -12.72
C ILE A 50 -1.42 2.51 -12.34
N LEU A 51 -1.07 3.01 -11.14
CA LEU A 51 0.31 3.00 -10.66
C LEU A 51 0.82 1.58 -10.40
N GLN A 52 -0.02 0.72 -9.81
CA GLN A 52 0.29 -0.69 -9.54
C GLN A 52 0.55 -1.47 -10.84
N GLU A 53 -0.32 -1.29 -11.84
CA GLU A 53 -0.15 -1.94 -13.13
C GLU A 53 1.14 -1.50 -13.83
N LYS A 54 1.43 -0.20 -13.81
CA LYS A 54 2.69 0.33 -14.36
C LYS A 54 3.92 -0.21 -13.63
N ALA A 55 3.81 -0.47 -12.33
CA ALA A 55 4.87 -1.01 -11.51
C ALA A 55 5.01 -2.54 -11.61
N ASP A 56 4.06 -3.22 -12.25
CA ASP A 56 3.91 -4.69 -12.20
C ASP A 56 3.95 -5.22 -10.74
N HIS A 57 3.31 -4.47 -9.84
CA HIS A 57 3.27 -4.76 -8.41
C HIS A 57 1.96 -4.28 -7.80
N HIS A 58 1.16 -5.23 -7.32
CA HIS A 58 -0.22 -4.99 -6.90
C HIS A 58 -0.36 -5.21 -5.38
N ALA A 59 -0.92 -4.22 -4.68
CA ALA A 59 -1.31 -4.34 -3.29
C ALA A 59 -2.55 -5.22 -3.14
N GLU A 60 -2.66 -5.90 -2.00
CA GLU A 60 -3.97 -6.30 -1.50
C GLU A 60 -4.74 -5.04 -1.10
N THR A 61 -5.95 -4.90 -1.64
CA THR A 61 -6.81 -3.75 -1.40
C THR A 61 -8.08 -4.19 -0.69
N TRP A 62 -8.40 -3.52 0.41
CA TRP A 62 -9.68 -3.61 1.09
C TRP A 62 -10.40 -2.25 1.03
N GLY A 63 -11.71 -2.25 0.81
CA GLY A 63 -12.47 -0.99 0.78
C GLY A 63 -13.92 -1.17 1.22
N VAL A 64 -14.40 -0.23 2.06
CA VAL A 64 -15.80 -0.15 2.51
C VAL A 64 -16.21 1.32 2.55
N TYR A 65 -17.19 1.68 1.71
CA TYR A 65 -17.69 3.06 1.56
C TYR A 65 -16.55 4.07 1.35
N ASN A 66 -16.26 4.93 2.34
CA ASN A 66 -15.26 5.98 2.27
C ASN A 66 -13.88 5.54 2.81
N LYS A 67 -13.68 4.26 3.12
CA LYS A 67 -12.44 3.73 3.70
C LYS A 67 -11.74 2.81 2.71
N VAL A 68 -10.43 3.00 2.56
CA VAL A 68 -9.56 2.15 1.74
C VAL A 68 -8.35 1.76 2.58
N ARG A 69 -8.00 0.48 2.60
CA ARG A 69 -6.77 -0.04 3.19
C ARG A 69 -5.95 -0.72 2.11
N LEU A 70 -4.68 -0.35 2.03
CA LEU A 70 -3.71 -0.98 1.14
C LEU A 70 -2.73 -1.77 1.98
N THR A 71 -2.48 -3.02 1.59
CA THR A 71 -1.45 -3.90 2.16
C THR A 71 -0.46 -4.25 1.06
N LEU A 72 0.81 -3.85 1.24
CA LEU A 72 1.89 -4.09 0.28
C LEU A 72 2.84 -5.17 0.78
N ASN A 73 3.09 -6.15 -0.06
CA ASN A 73 4.12 -7.19 0.10
C ASN A 73 4.61 -7.61 -1.30
N THR A 74 5.84 -8.13 -1.40
CA THR A 74 6.30 -8.84 -2.59
C THR A 74 6.18 -10.35 -2.35
N HIS A 75 5.37 -11.02 -3.16
CA HIS A 75 5.11 -12.47 -3.07
C HIS A 75 6.28 -13.31 -3.59
#